data_AF-A0A535RDH4-F1
#
_entry.id   AF-A0A535RDH4-F1
#
_cell.length_a   1.000
_cell.length_b   1.000
_cell.length_c   1.000
_cell.angle_alpha   90.00
_cell.angle_beta   90.00
_cell.angle_gamma   90.00
#
_symmetry.space_group_name_H-M   'P 1'
#
loop_
_entity.id
_entity.type
_entity.pdbx_description
1 polymer ?
#
loop_
_entity_poly.entity_id
_entity_poly.type
_entity_poly.pdbx_seq_one_letter_code
_entity_poly.pdbx_strand_id
1 'polypeptide(L)' 'MPLFMDVHRKAPEGAKAKDVADAHMADVKTQGKYGVQYLRYWFDEKNGKIFCLVDAPNADAANRVHKEA' A
#
# COMPACT_ATOMS: atom_id res chain seq x y z
N MET A 1 5.16 13.87 7.46
CA MET A 1 4.01 14.55 6.82
C MET A 1 2.73 13.98 7.46
N PRO A 2 1.47 14.25 7.03
CA PRO A 2 0.34 13.52 7.63
C PRO A 2 0.43 12.02 7.36
N LEU A 3 -0.08 11.24 8.31
CA LEU A 3 -0.16 9.78 8.18
C LEU A 3 -1.53 9.38 7.65
N PHE A 4 -1.53 8.48 6.67
CA PHE A 4 -2.71 7.90 6.07
C PHE A 4 -2.73 6.39 6.31
N MET A 5 -3.94 5.87 6.47
CA MET A 5 -4.19 4.43 6.45
C MET A 5 -4.97 4.12 5.18
N ASP A 6 -4.30 3.46 4.23
CA ASP A 6 -4.95 2.88 3.07
C ASP A 6 -5.48 1.48 3.39
N VAL A 7 -6.66 1.16 2.89
CA VAL A 7 -7.39 -0.08 3.22
C VAL A 7 -7.97 -0.72 1.97
N HIS A 8 -7.33 -1.80 1.52
CA HIS A 8 -7.89 -2.69 0.52
C HIS A 8 -8.84 -3.67 1.22
N ARG A 9 -10.15 -3.47 1.02
CA ARG A 9 -11.20 -4.26 1.69
C ARG A 9 -11.35 -5.68 1.12
N LYS A 10 -10.82 -5.92 -0.08
CA LYS A 10 -10.80 -7.22 -0.75
C LYS A 10 -9.47 -7.37 -1.46
N ALA A 11 -8.65 -8.28 -0.97
CA ALA A 11 -7.47 -8.76 -1.68
C ALA A 11 -7.91 -9.58 -2.90
N PRO A 12 -7.05 -9.69 -3.93
CA PRO A 12 -7.27 -10.62 -5.02
C PRO A 12 -7.56 -12.04 -4.52
N GLU A 13 -8.41 -12.77 -5.24
CA GLU A 13 -8.75 -14.14 -4.86
C GLU A 13 -7.48 -15.02 -4.84
N GLY A 14 -7.29 -15.75 -3.75
CA GLY A 14 -6.11 -16.59 -3.56
C GLY A 14 -4.81 -15.85 -3.22
N ALA A 15 -4.84 -14.52 -3.04
CA ALA A 15 -3.66 -13.74 -2.68
C ALA A 15 -2.96 -14.31 -1.44
N LYS A 16 -1.64 -14.46 -1.54
CA LYS A 16 -0.75 -14.92 -0.48
C LYS A 16 0.03 -13.75 0.09
N ALA A 17 0.59 -13.98 1.28
CA ALA A 17 1.45 -13.00 1.94
C ALA A 17 2.58 -12.50 1.03
N LYS A 18 3.13 -13.38 0.17
CA LYS A 18 4.14 -13.00 -0.81
C LYS A 18 3.62 -12.01 -1.85
N ASP A 19 2.40 -12.20 -2.37
CA ASP A 19 1.83 -11.29 -3.37
C ASP A 19 1.63 -9.89 -2.79
N VAL A 20 1.19 -9.81 -1.53
CA VAL A 20 1.03 -8.53 -0.81
C VAL A 20 2.39 -7.88 -0.52
N ALA A 21 3.41 -8.68 -0.15
CA ALA A 21 4.76 -8.20 0.04
C ALA A 21 5.36 -7.63 -1.26
N ASP A 22 5.17 -8.34 -2.38
CA ASP A 22 5.68 -7.93 -3.69
C ASP A 22 4.96 -6.65 -4.17
N ALA A 23 3.65 -6.54 -3.95
CA ALA A 23 2.88 -5.31 -4.22
C ALA A 23 3.39 -4.12 -3.40
N HIS A 24 3.60 -4.31 -2.09
CA HIS A 24 4.16 -3.26 -1.24
C HIS A 24 5.57 -2.83 -1.70
N MET A 25 6.40 -3.78 -2.16
CA MET A 25 7.71 -3.45 -2.71
C MET A 25 7.64 -2.68 -4.03
N ALA A 26 6.58 -2.88 -4.82
CA ALA A 26 6.33 -2.06 -6.01
C ALA A 26 5.98 -0.62 -5.62
N ASP A 27 5.13 -0.42 -4.60
CA ASP A 27 4.85 0.91 -4.04
C ASP A 27 6.14 1.59 -3.56
N VAL A 28 7.01 0.86 -2.85
CA VAL A 28 8.29 1.39 -2.35
C VAL A 28 9.23 1.83 -3.47
N LYS A 29 9.22 1.14 -4.62
CA LYS A 29 10.02 1.56 -5.78
C LYS A 29 9.49 2.83 -6.44
N THR A 30 8.18 3.07 -6.38
CA THR A 30 7.52 4.21 -7.05
C THR A 30 7.38 5.44 -6.15
N GLN A 31 7.31 5.27 -4.82
CA GLN A 31 6.95 6.32 -3.84
C GLN A 31 7.75 7.63 -3.95
N GLY A 32 9.03 7.54 -4.31
CA GLY A 32 9.92 8.70 -4.40
C GLY A 32 9.47 9.76 -5.40
N LYS A 33 8.74 9.36 -6.46
CA LYS A 33 8.20 10.29 -7.47
C LYS A 33 7.18 11.28 -6.89
N TYR A 34 6.51 10.91 -5.80
CA TYR A 34 5.38 11.63 -5.23
C TYR A 34 5.65 12.18 -3.82
N GLY A 35 6.89 12.06 -3.33
CA GLY A 35 7.24 12.44 -1.96
C GLY A 35 6.51 11.58 -0.91
N VAL A 36 6.17 10.34 -1.25
CA VAL A 36 5.44 9.41 -0.39
C VAL A 36 6.43 8.45 0.27
N GLN A 37 6.11 7.98 1.47
CA GLN A 37 6.79 6.87 2.13
C GLN A 37 5.77 5.86 2.63
N TYR A 38 5.77 4.68 2.01
CA TYR A 38 5.08 3.50 2.51
C TYR A 38 5.90 2.90 3.65
N LEU A 39 5.37 2.97 4.87
CA LEU A 39 6.12 2.66 6.09
C LEU A 39 5.96 1.20 6.50
N ARG A 40 4.73 0.70 6.51
CA ARG A 40 4.37 -0.65 6.95
C ARG A 40 3.13 -1.13 6.22
N TYR A 41 3.01 -2.45 6.06
CA TYR A 41 1.80 -3.09 5.58
C TYR A 41 1.41 -4.27 6.48
N TRP A 42 0.13 -4.65 6.40
CA TRP A 42 -0.42 -5.84 7.05
C TRP A 42 -1.37 -6.54 6.10
N PHE A 43 -1.32 -7.87 6.11
CA PHE A 43 -2.27 -8.72 5.38
C PHE A 43 -3.06 -9.58 6.36
N ASP A 44 -4.36 -9.38 6.38
CA ASP A 44 -5.32 -10.28 7.03
C ASP A 44 -5.79 -11.30 5.99
N GLU A 45 -5.05 -12.40 5.86
CA GLU A 45 -5.33 -13.45 4.87
C GLU A 45 -6.72 -14.07 5.08
N LYS A 46 -7.17 -14.21 6.34
CA LYS A 46 -8.47 -14.80 6.67
C LYS A 46 -9.63 -13.98 6.14
N ASN A 47 -9.56 -12.65 6.26
CA ASN A 47 -10.62 -11.76 5.79
C ASN A 47 -10.34 -11.12 4.43
N GLY A 48 -9.19 -11.43 3.82
CA GLY A 48 -8.73 -10.85 2.56
C GLY A 48 -8.60 -9.33 2.63
N LYS A 49 -8.02 -8.78 3.69
CA LYS A 49 -7.83 -7.31 3.84
C LYS A 49 -6.35 -6.95 3.88
N ILE A 50 -6.01 -5.84 3.23
CA ILE A 50 -4.64 -5.28 3.25
C ILE A 50 -4.71 -3.86 3.80
N PHE A 51 -3.77 -3.53 4.66
CA PHE A 51 -3.63 -2.23 5.29
C PHE A 51 -2.23 -1.70 5.02
N CYS A 52 -2.12 -0.43 4.62
CA CYS A 52 -0.84 0.25 4.40
C CYS A 52 -0.81 1.54 5.22
N LEU A 53 0.22 1.68 6.08
CA LEU A 53 0.52 2.92 6.76
C LEU A 53 1.47 3.74 5.90
N VAL A 54 1.06 4.97 5.58
CA VAL A 54 1.74 5.81 4.60
C VAL A 54 1.97 7.21 5.18
N ASP A 55 3.19 7.71 5.07
CA ASP A 55 3.51 9.13 5.27
C ASP A 55 3.51 9.82 3.90
N ALA A 56 2.62 10.80 3.68
CA ALA A 56 2.40 11.40 2.37
C ALA A 56 1.97 12.87 2.48
N PRO A 57 2.18 13.70 1.43
CA PRO A 57 1.75 15.10 1.46
C PRO A 57 0.22 15.24 1.46
N ASN A 58 -0.50 14.29 0.85
CA ASN A 58 -1.95 14.16 0.85
C ASN A 58 -2.36 12.74 0.42
N ALA A 59 -3.63 12.38 0.60
CA ALA A 59 -4.15 11.06 0.23
C ALA A 59 -4.04 10.77 -1.27
N ASP A 60 -4.21 11.77 -2.13
CA ASP A 60 -4.12 11.59 -3.59
C ASP A 60 -2.70 11.21 -4.04
N ALA A 61 -1.67 11.74 -3.38
CA ALA A 61 -0.28 11.38 -3.66
C ALA A 61 -0.02 9.90 -3.34
N ALA A 62 -0.52 9.40 -2.19
CA ALA A 62 -0.46 7.97 -1.86
C ALA A 62 -1.21 7.13 -2.92
N ASN A 63 -2.42 7.52 -3.28
CA ASN A 63 -3.21 6.82 -4.30
C ASN A 63 -2.54 6.79 -5.69
N ARG A 64 -1.76 7.81 -6.06
CA ARG A 64 -1.00 7.82 -7.32
C ARG A 64 0.12 6.79 -7.33
N VAL A 65 0.79 6.57 -6.19
CA VAL A 65 1.81 5.52 -6.08
C VAL A 65 1.20 4.16 -6.40
N HIS A 66 0.08 3.80 -5.75
CA HIS A 66 -0.62 2.53 -6.00
C HIS A 66 -1.04 2.33 -7.46
N LYS A 67 -1.40 3.41 -8.17
CA LYS A 67 -1.80 3.33 -9.59
C LYS A 67 -0.62 3.08 -10.53
N GLU A 68 0.60 3.36 -10.09
CA GLU A 68 1.83 3.27 -10.89
C GLU A 68 2.82 2.21 -10.38
N ALA A 69 2.39 1.41 -9.41
CA ALA A 69 3.14 0.29 -8.84
C ALA A 69 2.93 -0.99 -9.65
#